data_AF-A0A9P4NUW4-F1
#
_entry.id   AF-A0A9P4NUW4-F1
#
_cell.length_a   1.000
_cell.length_b   1.000
_cell.length_c   1.000
_cell.angle_alpha   90.00
_cell.angle_beta   90.00
_cell.angle_gamma   90.00
#
_symmetry.space_group_name_H-M   'P 1'
#
loop_
_entity.id
_entity.type
_entity.pdbx_description
1 polymer ?
#
loop_
_entity_poly.entity_id
_entity_poly.type
_entity_poly.pdbx_seq_one_letter_code
_entity_poly.pdbx_strand_id
1 'polypeptide(L)'
;DIKPRPKQEYWGIQKSALESKFGPSPWTPRKRLSPDTLDGIRAMHSSDPDKYTTPILADHFKVSPEAIRRILKSKWRPKADEMEDRRVRWEKRGEKIWSQLAEIGTRPPKKWREMGVGKAEVGEVPRWKG
;
A
#
# COMPACT_ATOMS: atom_id res chain seq x y z
N ASP A 1 -9.28 -37.37 28.26
CA ASP A 1 -8.05 -36.81 27.66
C ASP A 1 -8.29 -35.47 26.98
N ILE A 2 -7.70 -34.38 27.48
CA ILE A 2 -7.76 -33.06 26.83
C ILE A 2 -6.43 -32.88 26.09
N LYS A 3 -6.43 -33.14 24.77
CA LYS A 3 -5.25 -32.85 23.93
C LYS A 3 -5.03 -31.32 23.93
N PRO A 4 -3.83 -30.81 24.30
CA PRO A 4 -3.56 -29.38 24.24
C PRO A 4 -3.70 -28.93 22.79
N ARG A 5 -4.49 -27.86 22.56
CA ARG A 5 -4.61 -27.26 21.23
C ARG A 5 -3.20 -26.85 20.77
N PRO A 6 -2.78 -27.21 19.55
CA PRO A 6 -1.48 -26.80 19.03
C PRO A 6 -1.40 -25.27 19.10
N LYS A 7 -0.26 -24.73 19.56
CA LYS A 7 -0.01 -23.28 19.55
C LYS A 7 -0.33 -22.79 18.15
N GLN A 8 -1.42 -22.01 18.00
CA GLN A 8 -1.80 -21.52 16.68
C GLN A 8 -0.64 -20.73 16.11
N GLU A 9 -0.19 -21.13 14.93
CA GLU A 9 0.83 -20.39 14.20
C GLU A 9 0.36 -18.95 14.02
N TYR A 10 1.30 -18.01 14.13
CA TYR A 10 1.02 -16.57 14.19
C TYR A 10 0.14 -16.07 13.02
N TRP A 11 0.18 -16.73 11.85
CA TRP A 11 -0.66 -16.41 10.71
C TRP A 11 -2.14 -16.76 10.92
N GLY A 12 -2.45 -17.83 11.64
CA GLY A 12 -3.83 -18.25 11.94
C GLY A 12 -4.54 -17.26 12.87
N ILE A 13 -3.82 -16.76 13.88
CA ILE A 13 -4.29 -15.72 14.80
C ILE A 13 -4.53 -14.41 14.05
N GLN A 14 -3.63 -14.04 13.12
CA GLN A 14 -3.82 -12.84 12.31
C GLN A 14 -5.02 -12.96 11.37
N LYS A 15 -5.23 -14.13 10.76
CA LYS A 15 -6.34 -14.36 9.85
C LYS A 15 -7.68 -14.24 10.57
N SER A 16 -7.84 -14.90 11.72
CA SER A 16 -9.06 -14.79 12.52
C SER A 16 -9.30 -13.36 13.02
N ALA A 17 -8.25 -12.66 13.45
CA ALA A 17 -8.36 -11.26 13.87
C ALA A 17 -8.77 -10.32 12.72
N LEU A 18 -8.35 -10.59 11.49
CA LEU A 18 -8.80 -9.83 10.31
C LEU A 18 -10.27 -10.13 10.00
N GLU A 19 -10.67 -11.40 10.02
CA GLU A 19 -12.05 -11.81 9.76
C GLU A 19 -13.03 -11.17 10.75
N SER A 20 -12.70 -11.14 12.04
CA SER A 20 -13.50 -10.44 13.06
C SER A 20 -13.55 -8.92 12.87
N LYS A 21 -12.50 -8.29 12.32
CA LYS A 21 -12.43 -6.83 12.15
C LYS A 21 -13.18 -6.33 10.91
N PHE A 22 -13.19 -7.11 9.83
CA PHE A 22 -13.71 -6.67 8.54
C PHE A 22 -15.09 -7.28 8.19
N GLY A 23 -15.50 -8.38 8.83
CA GLY A 23 -16.80 -9.01 8.61
C GLY A 23 -17.05 -9.33 7.11
N PRO A 24 -18.28 -9.14 6.60
CA PRO A 24 -18.63 -9.44 5.20
C PRO A 24 -18.18 -8.35 4.20
N SER A 25 -17.54 -7.26 4.63
CA SER A 25 -17.22 -6.14 3.76
C SER A 25 -16.06 -6.47 2.80
N PRO A 26 -16.09 -6.04 1.53
CA PRO A 26 -15.00 -6.29 0.60
C PRO A 26 -13.70 -5.62 1.07
N TRP A 27 -12.62 -6.41 1.06
CA TRP A 27 -11.29 -5.97 1.49
C TRP A 27 -10.82 -4.72 0.72
N THR A 28 -10.79 -3.58 1.39
CA THR A 28 -10.35 -2.29 0.85
C THR A 28 -9.15 -1.78 1.65
N PRO A 29 -7.90 -2.09 1.22
CA PRO A 29 -6.72 -1.75 1.99
C PRO A 29 -6.55 -0.24 2.09
N ARG A 30 -6.47 0.28 3.33
CA ARG A 30 -6.28 1.71 3.62
C ARG A 30 -4.96 2.25 3.04
N LYS A 31 -3.89 1.45 3.16
CA LYS A 31 -2.57 1.74 2.59
C LYS A 31 -2.30 0.77 1.44
N ARG A 32 -2.03 1.30 0.25
CA ARG A 32 -1.51 0.53 -0.88
C ARG A 32 -0.05 0.91 -1.09
N LEU A 33 0.77 -0.08 -1.42
CA LEU A 33 2.17 0.14 -1.78
C LEU A 33 2.28 0.41 -3.28
N SER A 34 3.24 1.24 -3.67
CA SER A 34 3.53 1.46 -5.08
C SER A 34 4.09 0.17 -5.70
N PRO A 35 3.93 -0.03 -7.03
CA PRO A 35 4.55 -1.16 -7.73
C PRO A 35 6.05 -1.30 -7.39
N ASP A 36 6.81 -0.21 -7.45
CA ASP A 36 8.24 -0.20 -7.15
C ASP A 36 8.55 -0.60 -5.70
N THR A 37 7.70 -0.21 -4.74
CA THR A 37 7.87 -0.60 -3.34
C THR A 37 7.73 -2.11 -3.17
N LEU A 38 6.82 -2.75 -3.92
CA LEU A 38 6.64 -4.20 -3.87
C LEU A 38 7.89 -4.93 -4.37
N ASP A 39 8.50 -4.43 -5.45
CA ASP A 39 9.71 -5.02 -6.00
C ASP A 39 10.93 -4.75 -5.11
N GLY A 40 10.99 -3.57 -4.48
CA GLY A 40 11.96 -3.28 -3.43
C GLY A 40 11.89 -4.27 -2.27
N ILE A 41 10.68 -4.55 -1.75
CA ILE A 41 10.46 -5.54 -0.67
C ILE A 41 10.99 -6.92 -1.07
N ARG A 42 10.72 -7.35 -2.31
CA ARG A 42 11.23 -8.64 -2.81
C ARG A 42 12.74 -8.64 -2.94
N ALA A 43 13.33 -7.56 -3.45
CA ALA A 43 14.77 -7.44 -3.60
C ALA A 43 15.50 -7.48 -2.25
N MET A 44 15.01 -6.73 -1.25
CA MET A 44 15.59 -6.76 0.11
C MET A 44 15.51 -8.15 0.75
N HIS A 45 14.34 -8.80 0.69
CA HIS A 45 14.22 -10.13 1.27
C HIS A 45 15.08 -11.16 0.54
N SER A 46 15.22 -11.04 -0.78
CA SER A 46 16.07 -11.92 -1.58
C SER A 46 17.56 -11.70 -1.35
N SER A 47 17.99 -10.49 -0.99
CA SER A 47 19.40 -10.19 -0.75
C SER A 47 19.88 -10.73 0.59
N ASP A 48 19.07 -10.60 1.63
CA ASP A 48 19.42 -11.07 2.98
C ASP A 48 18.13 -11.48 3.72
N PRO A 49 17.71 -12.75 3.59
CA PRO A 49 16.45 -13.20 4.17
C PRO A 49 16.46 -13.27 5.70
N ASP A 50 17.64 -13.42 6.30
CA ASP A 50 17.83 -13.51 7.75
C ASP A 50 17.72 -12.14 8.41
N LYS A 51 18.21 -11.09 7.75
CA LYS A 51 18.07 -9.71 8.22
C LYS A 51 16.72 -9.09 7.84
N TYR A 52 16.25 -9.30 6.63
CA TYR A 52 14.99 -8.75 6.13
C TYR A 52 13.84 -9.75 6.31
N THR A 53 13.60 -10.13 7.56
CA THR A 53 12.52 -11.04 7.91
C THR A 53 11.14 -10.40 7.71
N THR A 54 10.11 -11.23 7.58
CA THR A 54 8.70 -10.78 7.47
C THR A 54 8.29 -9.74 8.54
N PRO A 55 8.54 -9.94 9.86
CA PRO A 55 8.15 -8.97 10.87
C PRO A 55 8.92 -7.64 10.75
N ILE A 56 10.19 -7.67 10.38
CA ILE A 56 11.03 -6.47 10.19
C ILE A 56 10.51 -5.64 9.01
N LEU A 57 10.25 -6.28 7.88
CA LEU A 57 9.67 -5.61 6.71
C LEU A 57 8.27 -5.06 7.00
N ALA A 58 7.46 -5.80 7.74
CA ALA A 58 6.12 -5.35 8.13
C ALA A 58 6.16 -4.08 8.96
N ASP A 59 7.07 -4.02 9.94
CA ASP A 59 7.24 -2.83 10.78
C ASP A 59 7.81 -1.65 9.97
N HIS A 60 8.84 -1.89 9.16
CA HIS A 60 9.47 -0.83 8.35
C HIS A 60 8.47 -0.19 7.38
N PHE A 61 7.71 -1.00 6.64
CA PHE A 61 6.73 -0.51 5.67
C PHE A 61 5.39 -0.14 6.29
N LYS A 62 5.21 -0.35 7.60
CA LYS A 62 3.96 -0.14 8.35
C LYS A 62 2.77 -0.81 7.63
N VAL A 63 2.94 -2.08 7.29
CA VAL A 63 1.94 -2.95 6.68
C VAL A 63 1.80 -4.23 7.50
N SER A 64 0.70 -4.97 7.32
CA SER A 64 0.54 -6.21 8.07
C SER A 64 1.58 -7.25 7.67
N PRO A 65 2.06 -8.10 8.62
CA PRO A 65 2.94 -9.22 8.29
C PRO A 65 2.36 -10.13 7.21
N GLU A 66 1.03 -10.30 7.18
CA GLU A 66 0.37 -11.07 6.14
C GLU A 66 0.43 -10.43 4.75
N ALA A 67 0.40 -9.09 4.66
CA ALA A 67 0.63 -8.42 3.38
C ALA A 67 2.05 -8.71 2.87
N ILE A 68 3.06 -8.64 3.73
CA ILE A 68 4.44 -8.99 3.37
C ILE A 68 4.52 -10.45 2.90
N ARG A 69 3.95 -11.40 3.65
CA ARG A 69 3.92 -12.82 3.22
C ARG A 69 3.29 -13.00 1.84
N ARG A 70 2.17 -12.32 1.56
CA ARG A 70 1.51 -12.38 0.24
C ARG A 70 2.39 -11.82 -0.88
N ILE A 71 3.13 -10.74 -0.61
CA ILE A 71 4.06 -10.14 -1.58
C ILE A 71 5.22 -11.09 -1.89
N LEU A 72 5.78 -11.71 -0.86
CA LEU A 72 6.91 -12.64 -0.97
C LEU A 72 6.50 -13.99 -1.60
N LYS A 73 5.29 -14.48 -1.29
CA LYS A 73 4.76 -15.74 -1.86
C LYS A 73 4.36 -15.61 -3.33
N SER A 74 3.97 -14.41 -3.77
CA SER A 74 3.53 -14.17 -5.14
C SER A 74 4.71 -14.23 -6.13
N LYS A 75 4.67 -15.24 -7.02
CA LYS A 75 5.66 -15.41 -8.10
C LYS A 75 5.36 -14.58 -9.35
N TRP A 76 4.19 -13.94 -9.41
CA TRP A 76 3.75 -13.22 -10.59
C TRP A 76 4.63 -11.97 -10.81
N ARG A 77 5.17 -11.82 -12.02
CA ARG A 77 5.94 -10.66 -12.46
C ARG A 77 5.32 -10.08 -13.74
N PRO A 78 5.10 -8.75 -13.80
CA PRO A 78 4.60 -8.09 -14.99
C PRO A 78 5.64 -8.13 -16.11
N LYS A 79 5.19 -8.16 -17.37
CA LYS A 79 6.03 -7.81 -18.53
C LYS A 79 6.29 -6.30 -18.58
N ALA A 80 7.21 -5.86 -19.44
CA ALA A 80 7.57 -4.44 -19.58
C ALA A 80 6.36 -3.53 -19.81
N ASP A 81 5.49 -3.86 -20.77
CA ASP A 81 4.29 -3.06 -21.07
C ASP A 81 3.30 -3.05 -19.89
N GLU A 82 3.13 -4.20 -19.21
CA GLU A 82 2.26 -4.30 -18.04
C GLU A 82 2.79 -3.53 -16.82
N MET A 83 4.12 -3.35 -16.71
CA MET A 83 4.74 -2.50 -15.70
C MET A 83 4.39 -1.05 -15.94
N GLU A 84 4.50 -0.59 -17.19
CA GLU A 84 4.14 0.78 -17.55
C GLU A 84 2.67 1.05 -17.29
N ASP A 85 1.78 0.16 -17.73
CA ASP A 85 0.34 0.26 -17.46
C ASP A 85 0.02 0.33 -15.96
N ARG A 86 0.77 -0.41 -15.14
CA ARG A 86 0.63 -0.36 -13.68
C ARG A 86 1.12 0.97 -13.11
N ARG A 87 2.22 1.49 -13.62
CA ARG A 87 2.76 2.80 -13.24
C ARG A 87 1.77 3.90 -13.56
N VAL A 88 1.24 3.94 -14.79
CA VAL A 88 0.21 4.89 -15.21
C VAL A 88 -1.04 4.79 -14.34
N ARG A 89 -1.53 3.57 -14.06
CA ARG A 89 -2.69 3.38 -13.15
C ARG A 89 -2.41 3.86 -11.73
N TRP A 90 -1.19 3.66 -11.23
CA TRP A 90 -0.76 4.15 -9.93
C TRP A 90 -0.71 5.69 -9.89
N GLU A 91 -0.21 6.32 -10.96
CA GLU A 91 -0.14 7.77 -11.06
C GLU A 91 -1.53 8.41 -11.13
N LYS A 92 -2.42 7.89 -11.98
CA LYS A 92 -3.84 8.33 -12.03
C LYS A 92 -4.54 8.20 -10.68
N ARG A 93 -4.23 7.15 -9.92
CA ARG A 93 -4.74 6.99 -8.55
C ARG A 93 -4.21 8.09 -7.64
N GLY A 94 -2.91 8.38 -7.71
CA GLY A 94 -2.28 9.43 -6.90
C GLY A 94 -2.87 10.80 -7.21
N GLU A 95 -3.10 11.09 -8.49
CA GLU A 95 -3.78 12.31 -8.96
C GLU A 95 -5.16 12.43 -8.33
N LYS A 96 -6.00 11.40 -8.46
CA LYS A 96 -7.35 11.38 -7.88
C LYS A 96 -7.34 11.62 -6.36
N ILE A 97 -6.45 10.95 -5.64
CA ILE A 97 -6.34 11.11 -4.17
C ILE A 97 -5.95 12.54 -3.83
N TRP A 98 -4.95 13.11 -4.50
CA TRP A 98 -4.50 14.47 -4.22
C TRP A 98 -5.49 15.54 -4.67
N SER A 99 -6.26 15.31 -5.73
CA SER A 99 -7.36 16.19 -6.12
C SER A 99 -8.43 16.24 -5.03
N GLN A 100 -8.86 15.09 -4.52
CA GLN A 100 -9.81 15.01 -3.40
C GLN A 100 -9.26 15.68 -2.13
N LEU A 101 -7.98 15.48 -1.82
CA LEU A 101 -7.35 16.13 -0.67
C LEU A 101 -7.21 17.65 -0.86
N ALA A 102 -6.92 18.10 -2.08
CA ALA A 102 -6.86 19.52 -2.43
C ALA A 102 -8.23 20.19 -2.29
N GLU A 103 -9.29 19.51 -2.72
CA GLU A 103 -10.67 19.93 -2.51
C GLU A 103 -10.98 20.07 -1.02
N ILE A 104 -10.45 19.22 -0.15
CA ILE A 104 -10.64 19.33 1.31
C ILE A 104 -9.77 20.45 1.92
N GLY A 105 -8.86 21.07 1.15
CA GLY A 105 -7.97 22.14 1.60
C GLY A 105 -6.56 21.68 1.98
N THR A 106 -6.19 20.43 1.72
CA THR A 106 -4.83 19.95 1.94
C THR A 106 -3.91 20.38 0.79
N ARG A 107 -2.74 20.94 1.10
CA ARG A 107 -1.76 21.35 0.08
C ARG A 107 -1.16 20.15 -0.66
N PRO A 108 -1.31 20.05 -2.00
CA PRO A 108 -0.68 18.96 -2.75
C PRO A 108 0.85 19.09 -2.85
N PRO A 109 1.60 17.98 -2.87
CA PRO A 109 3.04 17.96 -3.11
C PRO A 109 3.43 18.58 -4.46
N LYS A 110 4.71 18.97 -4.60
CA LYS A 110 5.23 19.65 -5.80
C LYS A 110 4.87 18.91 -7.10
N LYS A 111 5.12 17.59 -7.15
CA LYS A 111 4.79 16.73 -8.30
C LYS A 111 3.35 16.93 -8.78
N TRP A 112 2.38 16.91 -7.86
CA TRP A 112 0.97 16.99 -8.20
C TRP A 112 0.54 18.42 -8.58
N ARG A 113 1.13 19.45 -7.95
CA ARG A 113 0.87 20.85 -8.30
C ARG A 113 1.32 21.20 -9.71
N GLU A 114 2.47 20.68 -10.13
CA GLU A 114 2.98 20.85 -11.50
C GLU A 114 2.05 20.21 -12.52
N MET A 115 1.47 19.05 -12.19
CA MET A 115 0.43 18.39 -13.01
C MET A 115 -0.95 19.07 -12.96
N GLY A 116 -1.10 20.18 -12.22
CA GLY A 116 -2.35 20.95 -12.16
C GLY A 116 -3.30 20.57 -11.02
N VAL A 117 -2.95 19.60 -10.17
CA VAL A 117 -3.79 19.20 -9.04
C VAL A 117 -3.91 20.33 -8.02
N GLY A 118 -5.14 20.77 -7.76
CA GLY A 118 -5.43 21.85 -6.82
C GLY A 118 -5.06 23.25 -7.31
N LYS A 119 -4.94 23.47 -8.62
CA LYS A 119 -4.94 24.82 -9.21
C LYS A 119 -6.36 25.40 -9.12
N ALA A 120 -6.45 26.68 -8.77
CA ALA A 120 -7.69 27.44 -8.90
C ALA A 120 -7.85 27.96 -10.33
N GLU A 121 -9.08 28.33 -10.67
CA GLU A 121 -9.41 29.09 -11.87
C GLU A 121 -8.55 30.37 -11.97
N VAL A 122 -8.38 30.88 -13.20
CA VAL A 122 -7.56 32.06 -13.45
C VAL A 122 -8.15 33.26 -12.69
N GLY A 123 -7.43 33.74 -11.68
CA GLY A 123 -7.84 34.87 -10.84
C GLY A 123 -8.26 34.49 -9.41
N GLU A 124 -8.41 33.20 -9.10
CA GLU A 124 -8.76 32.72 -7.77
C GLU A 124 -7.57 32.17 -6.98
N VAL A 125 -7.67 32.20 -5.65
CA VAL A 125 -6.66 31.64 -4.75
C VAL A 125 -7.01 30.16 -4.52
N PRO A 126 -6.05 29.22 -4.69
CA PRO A 126 -6.31 27.80 -4.40
C PRO A 126 -6.85 27.58 -2.99
N ARG A 127 -7.82 26.68 -2.84
CA ARG A 127 -8.51 26.39 -1.57
C ARG A 127 -7.56 26.01 -0.42
N TRP A 128 -6.39 25.46 -0.71
CA TRP A 128 -5.36 25.10 0.29
C TRP A 128 -4.45 26.27 0.71
N LYS A 129 -4.58 27.43 0.06
CA LYS A 129 -3.80 28.66 0.32
C LYS A 129 -4.63 29.72 1.08
N GLY A 130 -5.91 29.45 1.31
CA GLY A 130 -6.83 30.26 2.13
C GLY A 130 -6.83 29.88 3.60
#